data_AF-A0A7Y5KD28-F1
#
_entry.id   AF-A0A7Y5KD28-F1
#
_cell.length_a   1.000
_cell.length_b   1.000
_cell.length_c   1.000
_cell.angle_alpha   90.00
_cell.angle_beta   90.00
_cell.angle_gamma   90.00
#
_symmetry.space_group_name_H-M   'P 1'
#
loop_
_entity.id
_entity.type
_entity.pdbx_description
1 polymer ?
#
loop_
_entity_poly.entity_id
_entity_poly.type
_entity_poly.pdbx_seq_one_letter_code
_entity_poly.pdbx_strand_id
1 'polypeptide(L)'
;MKDLTKIEQKQLRHLMQERKARLRLEREEEREEEAGAEAEDVSLRESLLRQIAKGVSQLVIVGAFGSPPLAFPTLDRLLILAQREELETLLCLNKIDLLKNRAEAERIARVYRKLDYAVMTTSAATGEGFAELRHKLEQKRSMLVGDCGVGKTALLKALDPYYEQKRTTRDLILSVNSGDQINCSIHEYKLVNATEVLEVNGVPLHEHLHLPHEEVHRYFPEFFAPSRECMADDCLHLREEDCGVKQAVEDGVIAKHRHESYMRIVEALR
;
A
#
# COMPACT_ATOMS: atom_id res chain seq x y z
N MET A 1 -51.38 -39.23 -10.11
CA MET A 1 -50.88 -37.94 -9.60
C MET A 1 -51.98 -36.91 -9.83
N LYS A 2 -52.54 -36.29 -8.78
CA LYS A 2 -53.57 -35.25 -8.94
C LYS A 2 -52.90 -33.96 -9.43
N ASP A 3 -53.36 -33.39 -10.53
CA ASP A 3 -52.89 -32.10 -11.01
C ASP A 3 -53.28 -31.00 -10.02
N LEU A 4 -52.27 -30.26 -9.55
CA LEU A 4 -52.46 -29.13 -8.64
C LEU A 4 -53.25 -28.02 -9.34
N THR A 5 -54.27 -27.51 -8.66
CA THR A 5 -55.07 -26.38 -9.12
C THR A 5 -54.20 -25.13 -9.31
N LYS A 6 -54.64 -24.19 -10.16
CA LYS A 6 -53.92 -22.92 -10.41
C LYS A 6 -53.62 -22.13 -9.11
N ILE A 7 -54.46 -22.27 -8.09
CA ILE A 7 -54.29 -21.63 -6.79
C ILE A 7 -53.15 -22.29 -6.01
N GLU A 8 -53.12 -23.62 -5.94
CA GLU A 8 -52.06 -24.39 -5.28
C GLU A 8 -50.69 -24.17 -5.95
N GLN A 9 -50.65 -24.04 -7.28
CA GLN A 9 -49.42 -23.70 -8.01
C GLN A 9 -48.89 -22.29 -7.68
N LYS A 10 -49.78 -21.32 -7.46
CA LYS A 10 -49.39 -19.94 -7.08
C LYS A 10 -48.87 -19.90 -5.64
N GLN A 11 -49.52 -20.61 -4.73
CA GLN A 11 -49.08 -20.75 -3.33
C GLN A 11 -47.72 -21.44 -3.25
N LEU A 12 -47.50 -22.51 -4.02
CA LEU A 12 -46.22 -23.21 -4.07
C LEU A 12 -45.08 -22.31 -4.57
N ARG A 13 -45.32 -21.47 -5.59
CA ARG A 13 -44.32 -20.50 -6.08
C ARG A 13 -43.97 -19.44 -5.05
N HIS A 14 -44.95 -18.92 -4.33
CA HIS A 14 -44.74 -17.95 -3.24
C HIS A 14 -43.87 -18.55 -2.15
N LEU A 15 -44.20 -19.76 -1.69
CA LEU A 15 -43.46 -20.48 -0.66
C LEU A 15 -42.03 -20.80 -1.08
N MET A 16 -41.82 -21.11 -2.38
CA MET A 16 -40.48 -21.28 -2.94
C MET A 16 -39.69 -19.97 -3.02
N GLN A 17 -40.33 -18.83 -3.29
CA GLN A 17 -39.68 -17.52 -3.30
C GLN A 17 -39.25 -17.09 -1.90
N GLU A 18 -40.12 -17.24 -0.90
CA GLU A 18 -39.79 -16.96 0.51
C GLU A 18 -38.64 -17.86 1.00
N ARG A 19 -38.68 -19.15 0.67
CA ARG A 19 -37.60 -20.08 1.00
C ARG A 19 -36.28 -19.68 0.35
N LYS A 20 -36.29 -19.20 -0.90
CA LYS A 20 -35.09 -18.69 -1.58
C LYS A 20 -34.55 -17.41 -0.96
N ALA A 21 -35.42 -16.48 -0.56
CA ALA A 21 -35.01 -15.25 0.10
C ALA A 21 -34.37 -15.52 1.46
N ARG A 22 -34.95 -16.44 2.25
CA ARG A 22 -34.41 -16.87 3.54
C ARG A 22 -33.04 -17.55 3.42
N LEU A 23 -32.89 -18.48 2.48
CA LEU A 23 -31.59 -19.13 2.21
C LEU A 23 -30.51 -18.14 1.73
N ARG A 24 -30.91 -17.00 1.16
CA ARG A 24 -29.96 -15.95 0.75
C ARG A 24 -29.48 -15.16 1.96
N LEU A 25 -30.38 -14.76 2.85
CA LEU A 25 -30.04 -14.08 4.10
C LEU A 25 -29.14 -14.95 4.99
N GLU A 26 -29.49 -16.24 5.17
CA GLU A 26 -28.67 -17.19 5.95
C GLU A 26 -27.24 -17.31 5.38
N ARG A 27 -27.06 -17.24 4.05
CA ARG A 27 -25.73 -17.24 3.41
C ARG A 27 -24.98 -15.92 3.51
N GLU A 28 -25.70 -14.80 3.58
CA GLU A 28 -25.10 -13.48 3.78
C GLU A 28 -24.60 -13.37 5.23
N GLU A 29 -25.39 -13.84 6.21
CA GLU A 29 -24.99 -13.94 7.62
C GLU A 29 -23.79 -14.87 7.84
N GLU A 30 -23.80 -16.09 7.26
CA GLU A 30 -22.66 -17.01 7.33
C GLU A 30 -21.38 -16.41 6.74
N ARG A 31 -21.49 -15.65 5.63
CA ARG A 31 -20.34 -14.95 5.03
C ARG A 31 -19.82 -13.81 5.89
N GLU A 32 -20.70 -13.07 6.55
CA GLU A 32 -20.30 -12.01 7.47
C GLU A 32 -19.61 -12.58 8.73
N GLU A 33 -20.09 -13.72 9.25
CA GLU A 33 -19.44 -14.43 10.35
C GLU A 33 -18.07 -15.00 9.97
N GLU A 34 -17.96 -15.66 8.80
CA GLU A 34 -16.67 -16.17 8.30
C GLU A 34 -15.68 -15.03 8.02
N ALA A 35 -16.12 -13.95 7.37
CA ALA A 35 -15.29 -12.78 7.12
C ALA A 35 -14.87 -12.08 8.43
N GLY A 36 -15.76 -12.05 9.43
CA GLY A 36 -15.46 -11.54 10.77
C GLY A 36 -14.40 -12.38 11.48
N ALA A 37 -14.52 -13.71 11.44
CA ALA A 37 -13.56 -14.62 12.06
C ALA A 37 -12.18 -14.61 11.36
N GLU A 38 -12.15 -14.55 10.03
CA GLU A 38 -10.90 -14.39 9.27
C GLU A 38 -10.24 -13.03 9.52
N ALA A 39 -11.03 -11.94 9.56
CA ALA A 39 -10.52 -10.61 9.89
C ALA A 39 -9.94 -10.56 11.31
N GLU A 40 -10.54 -11.29 12.27
CA GLU A 40 -10.05 -11.39 13.64
C GLU A 40 -8.73 -12.20 13.74
N ASP A 41 -8.60 -13.35 13.06
CA ASP A 41 -7.31 -14.10 13.01
C ASP A 41 -6.20 -13.33 12.30
N VAL A 42 -6.52 -12.62 11.19
CA VAL A 42 -5.57 -11.75 10.51
C VAL A 42 -5.18 -10.54 11.37
N SER A 43 -6.11 -10.00 12.16
CA SER A 43 -5.84 -8.90 13.09
C SER A 43 -4.97 -9.31 14.29
N LEU A 44 -4.98 -10.60 14.68
CA LEU A 44 -4.23 -11.11 15.83
C LEU A 44 -2.76 -11.42 15.50
N ARG A 45 -2.40 -11.59 14.22
CA ARG A 45 -1.03 -11.84 13.79
C ARG A 45 -0.28 -10.54 13.52
N GLU A 46 0.90 -10.41 14.13
CA GLU A 46 1.78 -9.27 13.90
C GLU A 46 2.14 -9.16 12.41
N SER A 47 1.85 -8.01 11.79
CA SER A 47 2.12 -7.80 10.37
C SER A 47 3.60 -8.00 10.07
N LEU A 48 3.91 -8.46 8.85
CA LEU A 48 5.29 -8.66 8.42
C LEU A 48 6.14 -7.38 8.54
N LEU A 49 5.53 -6.24 8.24
CA LEU A 49 6.16 -4.93 8.42
C LEU A 49 6.52 -4.72 9.89
N ARG A 50 5.62 -5.01 10.83
CA ARG A 50 5.88 -4.81 12.26
C ARG A 50 6.96 -5.74 12.83
N GLN A 51 6.99 -7.01 12.39
CA GLN A 51 8.05 -7.95 12.74
C GLN A 51 9.45 -7.42 12.35
N ILE A 52 9.56 -6.80 11.17
CA ILE A 52 10.82 -6.24 10.67
C ILE A 52 11.12 -4.87 11.31
N ALA A 53 10.10 -4.02 11.42
CA ALA A 53 10.19 -2.62 11.84
C ALA A 53 10.24 -2.44 13.36
N LYS A 54 10.55 -3.48 14.13
CA LYS A 54 10.60 -3.37 15.60
C LYS A 54 11.53 -2.26 16.05
N GLY A 55 10.97 -1.22 16.68
CA GLY A 55 11.69 -0.03 17.16
C GLY A 55 12.12 0.94 16.05
N VAL A 56 11.53 0.84 14.86
CA VAL A 56 11.65 1.82 13.77
C VAL A 56 10.61 2.92 14.01
N SER A 57 11.04 4.18 13.93
CA SER A 57 10.16 5.35 14.06
C SER A 57 9.69 5.91 12.72
N GLN A 58 10.43 5.62 11.64
CA GLN A 58 10.18 6.20 10.32
C GLN A 58 10.37 5.16 9.21
N LEU A 59 9.42 5.09 8.29
CA LEU A 59 9.54 4.33 7.05
C LEU A 59 9.91 5.28 5.89
N VAL A 60 11.01 4.99 5.22
CA VAL A 60 11.44 5.71 4.01
C VAL A 60 11.15 4.85 2.79
N ILE A 61 10.09 5.18 2.08
CA ILE A 61 9.69 4.48 0.85
C ILE A 61 10.48 5.06 -0.31
N VAL A 62 11.36 4.27 -0.91
CA VAL A 62 12.22 4.69 -2.01
C VAL A 62 11.62 4.22 -3.34
N GLY A 63 11.13 5.18 -4.12
CA GLY A 63 10.83 5.01 -5.54
C GLY A 63 11.99 5.49 -6.41
N ALA A 64 12.00 5.12 -7.69
CA ALA A 64 13.03 5.60 -8.61
C ALA A 64 12.47 5.97 -9.99
N PHE A 65 13.08 6.96 -10.62
CA PHE A 65 12.93 7.21 -12.04
C PHE A 65 13.92 6.37 -12.86
N GLY A 66 13.57 6.05 -14.12
CA GLY A 66 14.42 5.25 -15.00
C GLY A 66 14.15 3.75 -14.87
N SER A 67 15.19 2.96 -14.57
CA SER A 67 15.10 1.49 -14.42
C SER A 67 15.46 1.06 -12.98
N PRO A 68 14.55 0.36 -12.26
CA PRO A 68 13.17 0.10 -12.63
C PRO A 68 12.33 1.39 -12.71
N PRO A 69 11.24 1.40 -13.51
CA PRO A 69 10.33 2.55 -13.56
C PRO A 69 9.61 2.73 -12.22
N LEU A 70 9.07 3.92 -11.99
CA LEU A 70 8.32 4.21 -10.78
C LEU A 70 7.04 3.35 -10.73
N ALA A 71 7.02 2.37 -9.81
CA ALA A 71 5.91 1.46 -9.62
C ALA A 71 4.91 2.03 -8.59
N PHE A 72 3.94 2.81 -9.06
CA PHE A 72 2.90 3.39 -8.19
C PHE A 72 2.17 2.36 -7.31
N PRO A 73 1.77 1.17 -7.80
CA PRO A 73 1.13 0.17 -6.95
C PRO A 73 2.01 -0.28 -5.78
N THR A 74 3.30 -0.49 -6.01
CA THR A 74 4.25 -0.85 -4.95
C THR A 74 4.36 0.27 -3.91
N LEU A 75 4.54 1.51 -4.37
CA LEU A 75 4.65 2.69 -3.54
C LEU A 75 3.40 2.86 -2.68
N ASP A 76 2.22 2.80 -3.28
CA ASP A 76 0.95 3.00 -2.61
C ASP A 76 0.63 1.86 -1.62
N ARG A 77 0.97 0.60 -1.94
CA ARG A 77 0.86 -0.50 -0.96
C ARG A 77 1.76 -0.27 0.26
N LEU A 78 2.97 0.23 0.06
CA LEU A 78 3.86 0.58 1.17
C LEU A 78 3.33 1.76 2.00
N LEU A 79 2.69 2.76 1.37
CA LEU A 79 2.01 3.85 2.09
C LEU A 79 0.87 3.32 2.94
N ILE A 80 0.03 2.43 2.40
CA ILE A 80 -1.06 1.77 3.13
C ILE A 80 -0.50 1.01 4.34
N LEU A 81 0.55 0.20 4.14
CA LEU A 81 1.19 -0.54 5.22
C LEU A 81 1.74 0.39 6.30
N ALA A 82 2.42 1.47 5.91
CA ALA A 82 2.97 2.44 6.86
C ALA A 82 1.88 3.15 7.66
N GLN A 83 0.77 3.52 7.01
CA GLN A 83 -0.37 4.15 7.66
C GLN A 83 -1.05 3.20 8.65
N ARG A 84 -1.20 1.91 8.32
CA ARG A 84 -1.76 0.89 9.23
C ARG A 84 -0.90 0.64 10.46
N GLU A 85 0.41 0.74 10.31
CA GLU A 85 1.37 0.57 11.41
C GLU A 85 1.71 1.89 12.12
N GLU A 86 1.03 2.99 11.77
CA GLU A 86 1.21 4.31 12.36
C GLU A 86 2.67 4.83 12.30
N LEU A 87 3.40 4.44 11.26
CA LEU A 87 4.79 4.85 11.07
C LEU A 87 4.88 6.22 10.39
N GLU A 88 5.75 7.10 10.90
CA GLU A 88 6.11 8.31 10.18
C GLU A 88 6.64 7.93 8.80
N THR A 89 6.10 8.50 7.73
CA THR A 89 6.42 8.06 6.38
C THR A 89 7.05 9.16 5.55
N LEU A 90 8.19 8.84 4.93
CA LEU A 90 8.88 9.70 3.98
C LEU A 90 8.92 9.00 2.61
N LEU A 91 8.32 9.62 1.60
CA LEU A 91 8.45 9.17 0.21
C LEU A 91 9.68 9.83 -0.43
N CYS A 92 10.67 9.01 -0.81
CA CYS A 92 11.90 9.44 -1.46
C CYS A 92 11.89 9.00 -2.93
N LEU A 93 11.71 9.94 -3.85
CA LEU A 93 11.73 9.70 -5.30
C LEU A 93 13.15 9.90 -5.84
N ASN A 94 13.90 8.81 -5.98
CA ASN A 94 15.31 8.80 -6.35
C ASN A 94 15.52 8.78 -7.87
N LYS A 95 16.78 8.93 -8.30
CA LYS A 95 17.26 8.87 -9.69
C LYS A 95 16.67 9.94 -10.60
N ILE A 96 16.37 11.11 -10.05
CA ILE A 96 15.87 12.26 -10.85
C ILE A 96 16.85 12.68 -11.96
N ASP A 97 18.13 12.34 -11.83
CA ASP A 97 19.15 12.52 -12.87
C ASP A 97 18.87 11.79 -14.18
N LEU A 98 18.06 10.74 -14.15
CA LEU A 98 17.68 9.98 -15.35
C LEU A 98 16.52 10.62 -16.12
N LEU A 99 15.83 11.61 -15.55
CA LEU A 99 14.74 12.30 -16.22
C LEU A 99 15.25 13.33 -17.21
N LYS A 100 14.74 13.27 -18.45
CA LYS A 100 14.95 14.32 -19.45
C LYS A 100 14.34 15.65 -19.02
N ASN A 101 13.18 15.60 -18.38
CA ASN A 101 12.50 16.76 -17.83
C ASN A 101 12.35 16.62 -16.31
N ARG A 102 13.18 17.35 -15.56
CA ARG A 102 13.17 17.34 -14.08
C ARG A 102 11.83 17.79 -13.49
N ALA A 103 11.02 18.57 -14.21
CA ALA A 103 9.69 18.99 -13.75
C ALA A 103 8.72 17.81 -13.58
N GLU A 104 8.99 16.67 -14.22
CA GLU A 104 8.18 15.46 -14.06
C GLU A 104 8.23 14.90 -12.64
N ALA A 105 9.41 14.86 -12.03
CA ALA A 105 9.58 14.41 -10.64
C ALA A 105 8.78 15.29 -9.68
N GLU A 106 8.88 16.61 -9.84
CA GLU A 106 8.17 17.56 -9.01
C GLU A 106 6.65 17.49 -9.22
N ARG A 107 6.17 17.24 -10.45
CA ARG A 107 4.74 17.02 -10.73
C ARG A 107 4.20 15.82 -9.97
N ILE A 108 4.94 14.70 -9.94
CA ILE A 108 4.55 13.50 -9.20
C ILE A 108 4.62 13.76 -7.69
N ALA A 109 5.71 14.36 -7.21
CA ALA A 109 5.88 14.68 -5.80
C ALA A 109 4.75 15.58 -5.27
N ARG A 110 4.31 16.56 -6.07
CA ARG A 110 3.18 17.44 -5.73
C ARG A 110 1.85 16.71 -5.54
N VAL A 111 1.60 15.63 -6.26
CA VAL A 111 0.38 14.83 -6.06
C VAL A 111 0.36 14.29 -4.64
N TYR A 112 1.42 13.61 -4.22
CA TYR A 112 1.52 13.05 -2.88
C TYR A 112 1.61 14.12 -1.78
N ARG A 113 2.31 15.25 -2.00
CA ARG A 113 2.35 16.35 -1.03
C ARG A 113 0.99 17.01 -0.79
N LYS A 114 0.12 17.08 -1.81
CA LYS A 114 -1.27 17.57 -1.65
C LYS A 114 -2.14 16.64 -0.79
N LEU A 115 -1.70 15.40 -0.59
CA LEU A 115 -2.32 14.41 0.28
C LEU A 115 -1.60 14.34 1.65
N ASP A 116 -0.85 15.39 2.00
CA ASP A 116 -0.10 15.53 3.26
C ASP A 116 1.04 14.51 3.49
N TYR A 117 1.45 13.76 2.46
CA TYR A 117 2.65 12.94 2.57
C TYR A 117 3.92 13.81 2.58
N ALA A 118 4.90 13.43 3.41
CA ALA A 118 6.25 13.97 3.30
C ALA A 118 6.92 13.37 2.06
N VAL A 119 7.28 14.21 1.09
CA VAL A 119 7.87 13.77 -0.18
C VAL A 119 9.10 14.59 -0.52
N MET A 120 10.16 13.89 -0.90
CA MET A 120 11.38 14.49 -1.41
C MET A 120 11.87 13.80 -2.68
N THR A 121 12.71 14.51 -3.43
CA THR A 121 13.35 14.01 -4.64
C THR A 121 14.86 13.94 -4.43
N THR A 122 15.50 12.87 -4.90
CA THR A 122 16.94 12.65 -4.70
C THR A 122 17.62 12.10 -5.94
N SER A 123 18.93 12.31 -6.02
CA SER A 123 19.80 11.62 -6.98
C SER A 123 21.06 11.16 -6.28
N ALA A 124 21.17 9.85 -6.05
CA ALA A 124 22.39 9.25 -5.49
C ALA A 124 23.62 9.47 -6.40
N ALA A 125 23.43 9.64 -7.71
CA ALA A 125 24.52 9.88 -8.66
C ALA A 125 25.10 11.30 -8.57
N THR A 126 24.27 12.29 -8.27
CA THR A 126 24.67 13.71 -8.25
C THR A 126 24.77 14.30 -6.84
N GLY A 127 24.23 13.63 -5.83
CA GLY A 127 24.13 14.13 -4.45
C GLY A 127 22.95 15.09 -4.22
N GLU A 128 22.11 15.33 -5.22
CA GLU A 128 20.94 16.21 -5.10
C GLU A 128 19.95 15.67 -4.05
N GLY A 129 19.47 16.54 -3.16
CA GLY A 129 18.53 16.22 -2.08
C GLY A 129 19.15 15.64 -0.80
N PHE A 130 20.47 15.43 -0.76
CA PHE A 130 21.12 14.73 0.37
C PHE A 130 21.16 15.53 1.66
N ALA A 131 21.31 16.86 1.58
CA ALA A 131 21.26 17.71 2.76
C ALA A 131 19.90 17.61 3.47
N GLU A 132 18.81 17.65 2.69
CA GLU A 132 17.45 17.44 3.20
C GLU A 132 17.27 16.01 3.73
N LEU A 133 17.81 15.00 3.03
CA LEU A 133 17.65 13.61 3.44
C LEU A 133 18.32 13.36 4.80
N ARG A 134 19.53 13.89 5.00
CA ARG A 134 20.22 13.83 6.31
C ARG A 134 19.36 14.45 7.41
N HIS A 135 18.79 15.62 7.15
CA HIS A 135 17.96 16.31 8.13
C HIS A 135 16.67 15.52 8.44
N LYS A 136 16.04 14.91 7.44
CA LYS A 136 14.82 14.10 7.63
C LYS A 136 15.05 12.79 8.40
N LEU A 137 16.27 12.25 8.34
CA LEU A 137 16.70 11.04 9.05
C LEU A 137 17.25 11.34 10.45
N GLU A 138 17.63 12.59 10.74
CA GLU A 138 18.36 12.96 11.95
C GLU A 138 17.63 12.54 13.23
N GLN A 139 18.36 11.88 14.13
CA GLN A 139 17.87 11.36 15.43
C GLN A 139 16.71 10.36 15.32
N LYS A 140 16.55 9.72 14.15
CA LYS A 140 15.52 8.70 13.93
C LYS A 140 16.12 7.32 13.68
N ARG A 141 15.33 6.30 13.95
CA ARG A 141 15.56 4.93 13.46
C ARG A 141 14.68 4.71 12.25
N SER A 142 15.29 4.79 11.07
CA SER A 142 14.59 4.86 9.79
C SER A 142 14.81 3.58 8.99
N MET A 143 13.76 3.05 8.35
CA MET A 143 13.86 1.85 7.53
C MET A 143 13.58 2.18 6.07
N LEU A 144 14.54 1.88 5.19
CA LEU A 144 14.40 2.06 3.74
C LEU A 144 13.76 0.81 3.13
N VAL A 145 12.65 1.03 2.41
CA VAL A 145 11.91 0.00 1.69
C VAL A 145 11.63 0.45 0.25
N GLY A 146 11.33 -0.50 -0.63
CA GLY A 146 11.12 -0.25 -2.06
C GLY A 146 11.75 -1.36 -2.89
N ASP A 147 11.49 -1.37 -4.20
CA ASP A 147 11.92 -2.46 -5.08
C ASP A 147 13.44 -2.61 -5.17
N CYS A 148 13.88 -3.77 -5.64
CA CYS A 148 15.29 -3.97 -5.99
C CYS A 148 15.69 -2.96 -7.07
N GLY A 149 16.86 -2.35 -6.93
CA GLY A 149 17.40 -1.43 -7.94
C GLY A 149 16.87 0.02 -7.87
N VAL A 150 15.93 0.38 -6.98
CA VAL A 150 15.50 1.79 -6.80
C VAL A 150 16.60 2.70 -6.20
N GLY A 151 17.67 2.10 -5.68
CA GLY A 151 18.86 2.81 -5.21
C GLY A 151 18.92 3.04 -3.70
N LYS A 152 18.23 2.22 -2.89
CA LYS A 152 18.32 2.23 -1.41
C LYS A 152 19.78 2.22 -0.92
N THR A 153 20.55 1.20 -1.29
CA THR A 153 21.98 1.09 -0.92
C THR A 153 22.82 2.24 -1.47
N ALA A 154 22.50 2.72 -2.68
CA ALA A 154 23.24 3.83 -3.30
C ALA A 154 23.03 5.14 -2.53
N LEU A 155 21.82 5.40 -2.04
CA LEU A 155 21.54 6.52 -1.15
C LEU A 155 22.38 6.43 0.13
N LEU A 156 22.44 5.25 0.77
CA LEU A 156 23.23 5.07 2.00
C LEU A 156 24.73 5.27 1.77
N LYS A 157 25.28 4.73 0.67
CA LYS A 157 26.69 4.92 0.29
C LYS A 157 27.04 6.37 0.01
N ALA A 158 26.13 7.12 -0.60
CA ALA A 158 26.35 8.54 -0.87
C ALA A 158 26.13 9.40 0.40
N LEU A 159 25.35 8.93 1.39
CA LEU A 159 25.20 9.57 2.69
C LEU A 159 26.45 9.39 3.56
N ASP A 160 27.12 8.25 3.47
CA ASP A 160 28.40 8.06 4.16
C ASP A 160 29.32 7.17 3.33
N PRO A 161 30.47 7.71 2.85
CA PRO A 161 31.49 6.89 2.19
C PRO A 161 31.98 5.71 3.03
N TYR A 162 31.82 5.78 4.37
CA TYR A 162 32.17 4.72 5.29
C TYR A 162 31.04 3.71 5.58
N TYR A 163 29.94 3.75 4.81
CA TYR A 163 28.79 2.86 4.96
C TYR A 163 29.19 1.38 5.05
N GLU A 164 30.04 0.91 4.13
CA GLU A 164 30.43 -0.49 4.04
C GLU A 164 31.21 -0.98 5.28
N GLN A 165 32.01 -0.11 5.89
CA GLN A 165 32.80 -0.44 7.08
C GLN A 165 31.96 -0.39 8.37
N LYS A 166 30.88 0.40 8.36
CA LYS A 166 30.02 0.64 9.53
C LYS A 166 28.76 -0.22 9.54
N ARG A 167 28.36 -0.79 8.40
CA ARG A 167 27.15 -1.62 8.31
C ARG A 167 27.36 -2.96 9.00
N THR A 168 26.30 -3.42 9.64
CA THR A 168 26.16 -4.78 10.18
C THR A 168 24.98 -5.46 9.50
N THR A 169 25.04 -6.78 9.34
CA THR A 169 23.93 -7.54 8.75
C THR A 169 23.29 -8.43 9.82
N ARG A 170 21.96 -8.44 9.84
CA ARG A 170 21.17 -9.36 10.64
C ARG A 170 20.23 -10.13 9.73
N ASP A 171 20.38 -11.45 9.73
CA ASP A 171 19.47 -12.35 9.00
C ASP A 171 18.32 -12.79 9.91
N LEU A 172 17.12 -12.86 9.34
CA LEU A 172 15.88 -13.24 10.02
C LEU A 172 15.11 -14.24 9.18
N ILE A 173 14.42 -15.14 9.88
CA ILE A 173 13.38 -15.98 9.31
C ILE A 173 12.06 -15.41 9.81
N LEU A 174 11.22 -14.95 8.89
CA LEU A 174 9.95 -14.30 9.19
C LEU A 174 8.81 -15.26 8.86
N SER A 175 7.79 -15.27 9.71
CA SER A 175 6.57 -16.03 9.46
C SER A 175 5.55 -15.14 8.76
N VAL A 176 4.99 -15.61 7.65
CA VAL A 176 3.90 -14.94 6.95
C VAL A 176 2.56 -15.62 7.23
N ASN A 177 1.47 -14.91 6.95
CA ASN A 177 0.12 -15.36 7.30
C ASN A 177 -0.28 -16.69 6.63
N SER A 178 0.34 -17.08 5.51
CA SER A 178 0.16 -18.38 4.84
C SER A 178 0.77 -19.57 5.60
N GLY A 179 1.58 -19.32 6.64
CA GLY A 179 2.37 -20.33 7.34
C GLY A 179 3.77 -20.55 6.72
N ASP A 180 4.05 -19.93 5.57
CA ASP A 180 5.37 -19.99 4.96
C ASP A 180 6.41 -19.17 5.74
N GLN A 181 7.68 -19.46 5.49
CA GLN A 181 8.82 -18.74 6.05
C GLN A 181 9.56 -17.97 4.96
N ILE A 182 9.87 -16.70 5.23
CA ILE A 182 10.64 -15.83 4.33
C ILE A 182 11.96 -15.47 4.99
N ASN A 183 13.05 -15.66 4.26
CA ASN A 183 14.37 -15.20 4.68
C ASN A 183 14.52 -13.72 4.36
N CYS A 184 14.90 -12.94 5.37
CA CYS A 184 15.12 -11.51 5.28
C CYS A 184 16.53 -11.18 5.76
N SER A 185 17.23 -10.32 5.03
CA SER A 185 18.50 -9.75 5.49
C SER A 185 18.31 -8.26 5.72
N ILE A 186 18.66 -7.80 6.91
CA ILE A 186 18.60 -6.39 7.29
C ILE A 186 20.02 -5.88 7.44
N HIS A 187 20.38 -4.89 6.62
CA HIS A 187 21.60 -4.13 6.82
C HIS A 187 21.31 -2.96 7.76
N GLU A 188 21.86 -3.04 8.96
CA GLU A 188 21.76 -1.99 9.97
C GLU A 188 22.99 -1.10 9.89
N TYR A 189 22.76 0.21 9.86
CA TYR A 189 23.82 1.19 9.73
C TYR A 189 23.58 2.36 10.66
N LYS A 190 24.54 2.58 11.57
CA LYS A 190 24.50 3.69 12.52
C LYS A 190 25.21 4.90 11.91
N LEU A 191 24.43 5.94 11.61
CA LEU A 191 24.94 7.27 11.31
C LEU A 191 25.41 7.96 12.61
N VAL A 192 25.82 9.22 12.48
CA VAL A 192 26.07 10.11 13.62
C VAL A 192 24.77 10.52 14.34
N ASN A 193 24.91 11.07 15.55
CA ASN A 193 23.83 11.73 16.31
C ASN A 193 22.59 10.85 16.53
N ALA A 194 22.77 9.59 16.93
CA ALA A 194 21.68 8.63 17.19
C ALA A 194 20.76 8.35 15.98
N THR A 195 21.22 8.63 14.76
CA THR A 195 20.52 8.28 13.53
C THR A 195 20.87 6.85 13.15
N GLU A 196 19.87 5.98 13.02
CA GLU A 196 20.05 4.60 12.59
C GLU A 196 19.23 4.36 11.32
N VAL A 197 19.83 3.67 10.35
CA VAL A 197 19.17 3.37 9.10
C VAL A 197 19.23 1.87 8.84
N LEU A 198 18.07 1.28 8.55
CA LEU A 198 17.94 -0.13 8.19
C LEU A 198 17.60 -0.23 6.69
N GLU A 199 18.30 -1.09 5.97
CA GLU A 199 17.95 -1.49 4.62
C GLU A 199 17.48 -2.94 4.64
N VAL A 200 16.24 -3.17 4.19
CA VAL A 200 15.61 -4.50 4.18
C VAL A 200 15.75 -5.10 2.79
N ASN A 201 16.28 -6.33 2.73
CA ASN A 201 16.44 -7.12 1.52
C ASN A 201 15.80 -8.51 1.67
N GLY A 202 15.38 -9.09 0.55
CA GLY A 202 14.81 -10.44 0.50
C GLY A 202 13.32 -10.52 0.84
N VAL A 203 12.66 -9.40 1.12
CA VAL A 203 11.22 -9.37 1.46
C VAL A 203 10.48 -8.36 0.59
N PRO A 204 9.54 -8.80 -0.26
CA PRO A 204 8.66 -7.90 -1.02
C PRO A 204 7.52 -7.41 -0.12
N LEU A 205 7.82 -6.52 0.84
CA LEU A 205 6.85 -6.04 1.85
C LEU A 205 5.50 -5.61 1.26
N HIS A 206 5.51 -4.98 0.09
CA HIS A 206 4.32 -4.50 -0.61
C HIS A 206 3.36 -5.63 -1.04
N GLU A 207 3.86 -6.84 -1.28
CA GLU A 207 3.04 -8.01 -1.64
C GLU A 207 2.28 -8.54 -0.42
N HIS A 208 2.77 -8.26 0.80
CA HIS A 208 2.17 -8.70 2.06
C HIS A 208 1.16 -7.70 2.65
N LEU A 209 0.51 -6.90 1.79
CA LEU A 209 -0.65 -6.13 2.18
C LEU A 209 -1.86 -7.07 2.32
N HIS A 210 -2.26 -7.35 3.56
CA HIS A 210 -3.44 -8.17 3.87
C HIS A 210 -4.60 -7.28 4.32
N LEU A 211 -5.47 -6.91 3.40
CA LEU A 211 -6.61 -6.01 3.62
C LEU A 211 -7.79 -6.48 2.75
N PRO A 212 -9.04 -6.48 3.24
CA PRO A 212 -10.20 -6.70 2.38
C PRO A 212 -10.18 -5.72 1.22
N HIS A 213 -10.39 -6.20 0.01
CA HIS A 213 -10.24 -5.40 -1.20
C HIS A 213 -11.24 -4.23 -1.25
N GLU A 214 -12.38 -4.38 -0.57
CA GLU A 214 -13.41 -3.37 -0.36
C GLU A 214 -12.94 -2.22 0.53
N GLU A 215 -11.92 -2.40 1.37
CA GLU A 215 -11.43 -1.36 2.29
C GLU A 215 -10.30 -0.52 1.71
N VAL A 216 -9.71 -0.91 0.57
CA VAL A 216 -8.53 -0.25 -0.02
C VAL A 216 -8.80 1.25 -0.27
N HIS A 217 -10.02 1.61 -0.67
CA HIS A 217 -10.39 2.99 -0.99
C HIS A 217 -10.22 3.94 0.21
N ARG A 218 -10.31 3.43 1.44
CA ARG A 218 -10.14 4.21 2.67
C ARG A 218 -8.73 4.78 2.84
N TYR A 219 -7.75 4.22 2.14
CA TYR A 219 -6.35 4.66 2.15
C TYR A 219 -5.98 5.56 0.94
N PHE A 220 -6.96 5.95 0.15
CA PHE A 220 -6.85 6.97 -0.90
C PHE A 220 -7.65 8.19 -0.45
N PRO A 221 -7.08 9.08 0.39
CA PRO A 221 -7.83 10.18 1.01
C PRO A 221 -8.50 11.10 -0.01
N GLU A 222 -7.93 11.24 -1.20
CA GLU A 222 -8.51 12.01 -2.30
C GLU A 222 -9.82 11.43 -2.86
N PHE A 223 -10.19 10.19 -2.51
CA PHE A 223 -11.45 9.57 -2.94
C PHE A 223 -12.62 9.97 -2.05
N PHE A 224 -12.38 10.38 -0.79
CA PHE A 224 -13.43 10.56 0.21
C PHE A 224 -14.49 11.60 -0.16
N ALA A 225 -14.09 12.74 -0.72
CA ALA A 225 -15.04 13.77 -1.13
C ALA A 225 -15.77 13.38 -2.44
N PRO A 226 -15.07 12.94 -3.50
CA PRO A 226 -15.73 12.51 -4.74
C PRO A 226 -16.62 11.27 -4.60
N SER A 227 -16.33 10.36 -3.67
CA SER A 227 -17.15 9.15 -3.48
C SER A 227 -18.59 9.44 -3.03
N ARG A 228 -18.87 10.64 -2.51
CA ARG A 228 -20.23 11.10 -2.15
C ARG A 228 -21.13 11.34 -3.36
N GLU A 229 -20.53 11.50 -4.53
CA GLU A 229 -21.24 11.68 -5.81
C GLU A 229 -21.40 10.35 -6.55
N CYS A 230 -21.06 9.21 -5.94
CA CYS A 230 -21.34 7.89 -6.49
C CYS A 230 -22.84 7.56 -6.37
N MET A 231 -23.41 6.95 -7.41
CA MET A 231 -24.82 6.55 -7.40
C MET A 231 -25.06 5.22 -6.66
N ALA A 232 -24.07 4.32 -6.67
CA ALA A 232 -24.13 3.05 -5.96
C ALA A 232 -23.56 3.19 -4.55
N ASP A 233 -24.28 2.69 -3.55
CA ASP A 233 -23.86 2.72 -2.13
C ASP A 233 -22.60 1.87 -1.88
N ASP A 234 -22.39 0.81 -2.67
CA ASP A 234 -21.26 -0.13 -2.60
C ASP A 234 -20.23 0.10 -3.73
N CYS A 235 -20.16 1.31 -4.28
CA CYS A 235 -19.25 1.64 -5.38
C CYS A 235 -17.78 1.37 -5.02
N LEU A 236 -17.14 0.45 -5.75
CA LEU A 236 -15.71 0.15 -5.61
C LEU A 236 -14.83 1.02 -6.52
N HIS A 237 -15.42 1.96 -7.27
CA HIS A 237 -14.70 2.87 -8.17
C HIS A 237 -13.86 2.18 -9.26
N LEU A 238 -14.25 0.97 -9.69
CA LEU A 238 -13.55 0.18 -10.70
C LEU A 238 -14.25 0.24 -12.06
N ARG A 239 -15.47 -0.29 -12.13
CA ARG A 239 -16.23 -0.51 -13.37
C ARG A 239 -17.56 0.23 -13.40
N GLU A 240 -17.98 0.77 -12.27
CA GLU A 240 -19.22 1.51 -12.08
C GLU A 240 -19.28 2.73 -13.02
N GLU A 241 -20.43 2.94 -13.66
CA GLU A 241 -20.62 3.99 -14.67
C GLU A 241 -20.76 5.36 -14.01
N ASP A 242 -21.71 5.53 -13.08
CA ASP A 242 -21.98 6.77 -12.35
C ASP A 242 -21.14 6.87 -11.06
N CYS A 243 -19.84 7.10 -11.23
CA CYS A 243 -18.85 7.11 -10.16
C CYS A 243 -18.17 8.49 -10.03
N GLY A 244 -18.43 9.18 -8.92
CA GLY A 244 -17.83 10.49 -8.63
C GLY A 244 -16.30 10.48 -8.56
N VAL A 245 -15.69 9.38 -8.11
CA VAL A 245 -14.22 9.21 -8.15
C VAL A 245 -13.69 9.17 -9.59
N LYS A 246 -14.36 8.43 -10.50
CA LYS A 246 -13.97 8.39 -11.91
C LYS A 246 -14.14 9.76 -12.57
N GLN A 247 -15.24 10.47 -12.28
CA GLN A 247 -15.42 11.83 -12.78
C GLN A 247 -14.31 12.77 -12.27
N ALA A 248 -13.95 12.69 -10.99
CA ALA A 248 -12.85 13.47 -10.43
C ALA A 248 -11.48 13.13 -11.05
N VAL A 249 -11.27 11.91 -11.55
CA VAL A 249 -10.09 11.55 -12.34
C VAL A 249 -10.14 12.22 -13.72
N GLU A 250 -11.29 12.21 -14.40
CA GLU A 250 -11.48 12.85 -15.70
C GLU A 250 -11.30 14.38 -15.62
N ASP A 251 -11.78 15.00 -14.55
CA ASP A 251 -11.65 16.44 -14.28
C ASP A 251 -10.23 16.84 -13.81
N GLY A 252 -9.35 15.86 -13.59
CA GLY A 252 -7.97 16.09 -13.14
C GLY A 252 -7.83 16.49 -11.67
N VAL A 253 -8.90 16.36 -10.88
CA VAL A 253 -8.88 16.53 -9.41
C VAL A 253 -8.08 15.40 -8.78
N ILE A 254 -8.32 14.16 -9.20
CA ILE A 254 -7.54 12.99 -8.81
C ILE A 254 -6.53 12.70 -9.92
N ALA A 255 -5.27 12.49 -9.54
CA ALA A 255 -4.25 12.12 -10.51
C ALA A 255 -4.51 10.71 -11.06
N LYS A 256 -4.53 10.56 -12.39
CA LYS A 256 -4.80 9.28 -13.07
C LYS A 256 -4.00 8.09 -12.51
N HIS A 257 -2.71 8.27 -12.23
CA HIS A 257 -1.85 7.20 -11.70
C HIS A 257 -2.26 6.73 -10.30
N ARG A 258 -2.91 7.57 -9.49
CA ARG A 258 -3.44 7.19 -8.17
C ARG A 258 -4.64 6.27 -8.32
N HIS A 259 -5.57 6.58 -9.23
CA HIS A 259 -6.69 5.70 -9.54
C HIS A 259 -6.24 4.39 -10.22
N GLU A 260 -5.31 4.45 -11.17
CA GLU A 260 -4.72 3.25 -11.80
C GLU A 260 -4.00 2.36 -10.77
N SER A 261 -3.31 2.96 -9.81
CA SER A 261 -2.66 2.24 -8.71
C SER A 261 -3.69 1.57 -7.79
N TYR A 262 -4.71 2.31 -7.37
CA TYR A 262 -5.85 1.78 -6.60
C TYR A 262 -6.46 0.55 -7.27
N MET A 263 -6.81 0.65 -8.56
CA MET A 263 -7.41 -0.47 -9.32
C MET A 263 -6.51 -1.71 -9.28
N ARG A 264 -5.21 -1.56 -9.53
CA ARG A 264 -4.25 -2.67 -9.48
C ARG A 264 -4.12 -3.28 -8.09
N ILE A 265 -4.23 -2.47 -7.04
CA ILE A 265 -4.17 -2.96 -5.66
C ILE A 265 -5.40 -3.80 -5.36
N VAL A 266 -6.59 -3.30 -5.68
CA VAL A 266 -7.86 -4.00 -5.48
C VAL A 266 -7.92 -5.29 -6.29
N GLU A 267 -7.51 -5.26 -7.56
CA GLU A 267 -7.47 -6.47 -8.40
C GLU A 267 -6.52 -7.54 -7.87
N ALA A 268 -5.39 -7.15 -7.27
CA ALA A 268 -4.43 -8.08 -6.70
C ALA A 268 -4.84 -8.62 -5.31
N LEU A 269 -5.88 -8.07 -4.67
CA LEU A 269 -6.41 -8.51 -3.37
C LEU A 269 -7.72 -9.31 -3.51
N ARG A 270 -8.22 -9.47 -4.74
CA ARG A 270 -9.36 -10.33 -5.09
C ARG A 270 -8.89 -11.76 -5.40
#